data_AF-A0A7V3D5G2-F1
#
_entry.id   AF-A0A7V3D5G2-F1
#
_cell.length_a   1.000
_cell.length_b   1.000
_cell.length_c   1.000
_cell.angle_alpha   90.00
_cell.angle_beta   90.00
_cell.angle_gamma   90.00
#
_symmetry.space_group_name_H-M   'P 1'
#
loop_
_entity.id
_entity.type
_entity.pdbx_description
1 polymer ?
#
loop_
_entity_poly.entity_id
_entity_poly.type
_entity_poly.pdbx_seq_one_letter_code
_entity_poly.pdbx_strand_id
1 'polypeptide(L)'
;MYPSGPWRGFWEQLGWGRQFMRELVLNFSDGQVTGSGVDVVGRFTFLGQYDEAGNVVLVKKYAGKHQVLYRGQYDGEGTIAGRWSILDLWTGPFALRPDHSAQVEDIEAVEILPGSSGHREEMDRAGLGADREPVVAGGPGQLTDA
;
A
#
# COMPACT_ATOMS: atom_id res chain seq x y z
N MET A 1 -20.32 4.17 3.56
CA MET A 1 -19.87 4.78 4.83
C MET A 1 -18.38 5.03 4.69
N TYR A 2 -17.90 6.24 4.99
CA TYR A 2 -16.48 6.56 4.93
C TYR A 2 -15.79 6.06 6.22
N PRO A 3 -14.71 5.27 6.15
CA PRO A 3 -14.04 4.82 7.36
C PRO A 3 -13.21 5.95 7.98
N SER A 4 -13.47 6.24 9.25
CA SER A 4 -12.57 7.06 10.06
C SER A 4 -11.33 6.27 10.44
N GLY A 5 -10.21 6.96 10.69
CA GLY A 5 -8.97 6.36 11.17
C GLY A 5 -7.77 6.69 10.28
N PRO A 6 -6.78 5.76 10.18
CA PRO A 6 -5.59 5.94 9.36
C PRO A 6 -5.89 5.92 7.86
N TRP A 7 -5.27 6.84 7.14
CA TRP A 7 -5.37 6.99 5.69
C TRP A 7 -3.98 7.15 5.09
N ARG A 8 -3.85 6.86 3.80
CA ARG A 8 -2.68 7.19 2.98
C ARG A 8 -3.12 8.04 1.81
N GLY A 9 -2.24 8.91 1.37
CA GLY A 9 -2.54 9.73 0.20
C GLY A 9 -1.36 10.53 -0.28
N PHE A 10 -1.57 11.17 -1.43
CA PHE A 10 -0.60 12.09 -2.02
C PHE A 10 -1.33 13.21 -2.74
N TRP A 11 -0.60 14.30 -2.95
CA TRP A 11 -0.92 15.33 -3.93
C TRP A 11 0.21 15.42 -4.94
N GLU A 12 -0.09 15.79 -6.18
CA GLU A 12 0.92 16.00 -7.21
C GLU A 12 1.04 17.47 -7.56
N GLN A 13 2.26 17.92 -7.81
CA GLN A 13 2.53 19.25 -8.35
C GLN A 13 3.31 19.11 -9.65
N LEU A 14 2.86 19.84 -10.68
CA LEU A 14 3.55 19.88 -11.95
C LEU A 14 5.00 20.35 -11.74
N GLY A 15 5.96 19.57 -12.25
CA GLY A 15 7.40 19.79 -12.09
C GLY A 15 8.02 19.16 -10.84
N TRP A 16 7.23 18.77 -9.84
CA TRP A 16 7.71 18.22 -8.56
C TRP A 16 7.21 16.80 -8.27
N GLY A 17 6.24 16.31 -9.05
CA GLY A 17 5.70 14.95 -8.92
C GLY A 17 4.86 14.75 -7.66
N ARG A 18 4.74 13.48 -7.23
CA ARG A 18 3.94 13.05 -6.08
C ARG A 18 4.60 13.43 -4.75
N GLN A 19 3.80 14.05 -3.88
CA GLN A 19 4.14 14.39 -2.51
C GLN A 19 3.21 13.61 -1.57
N PHE A 20 3.79 12.67 -0.82
CA PHE A 20 3.04 11.79 0.07
C PHE A 20 2.69 12.48 1.39
N MET A 21 1.50 12.18 1.90
CA MET A 21 1.05 12.55 3.24
C MET A 21 1.30 11.38 4.19
N ARG A 22 1.98 11.66 5.30
CA ARG A 22 2.29 10.72 6.40
C ARG A 22 1.47 11.08 7.62
N GLU A 23 1.31 10.12 8.55
CA GLU A 23 0.49 10.29 9.76
C GLU A 23 -0.92 10.81 9.44
N LEU A 24 -1.44 10.50 8.25
CA LEU A 24 -2.71 11.02 7.79
C LEU A 24 -3.84 10.28 8.50
N VAL A 25 -4.64 11.01 9.25
CA VAL A 25 -5.85 10.52 9.93
C VAL A 25 -7.01 11.37 9.48
N LEU A 26 -8.10 10.73 9.04
CA LEU A 26 -9.35 11.38 8.68
C LEU A 26 -10.48 10.85 9.56
N ASN A 27 -11.36 11.73 10.01
CA ASN A 27 -12.56 11.41 10.76
C ASN A 27 -13.78 11.91 9.99
N PHE A 28 -14.70 11.01 9.71
CA PHE A 28 -15.97 11.26 9.03
C PHE A 28 -17.11 11.09 10.02
N SER A 29 -17.93 12.13 10.17
CA SER A 29 -19.12 12.11 11.03
C SER A 29 -20.09 13.19 10.57
N ASP A 30 -21.38 12.84 10.46
CA ASP A 30 -22.47 13.80 10.21
C ASP A 30 -22.23 14.73 9.00
N GLY A 31 -21.71 14.19 7.89
CA GLY A 31 -21.42 14.98 6.68
C GLY A 31 -20.17 15.85 6.78
N GLN A 32 -19.44 15.80 7.90
CA GLN A 32 -18.22 16.57 8.14
C GLN A 32 -16.99 15.69 8.08
N VAL A 33 -15.89 16.25 7.57
CA VAL A 33 -14.57 15.63 7.61
C VAL A 33 -13.62 16.49 8.43
N THR A 34 -12.93 15.88 9.38
CA THR A 34 -11.75 16.48 10.03
C THR A 34 -10.55 15.58 9.82
N GLY A 35 -9.35 16.13 9.95
CA GLY A 35 -8.16 15.30 9.88
C GLY A 35 -6.87 16.06 10.14
N SER A 36 -5.78 15.32 10.13
CA SER A 36 -4.43 15.85 10.31
C SER A 36 -3.42 14.98 9.60
N GLY A 37 -2.24 15.53 9.32
CA GLY A 37 -1.12 14.78 8.78
C GLY A 37 0.12 15.64 8.62
N VAL A 38 1.12 15.06 7.96
CA VAL A 38 2.41 15.69 7.68
C VAL A 38 2.81 15.40 6.24
N ASP A 39 3.32 16.40 5.54
CA ASP A 39 3.98 16.19 4.25
C ASP A 39 5.26 17.01 4.14
N VAL A 40 5.79 17.16 2.91
CA VAL A 40 7.02 17.92 2.65
C VAL A 40 6.94 19.40 3.05
N VAL A 41 5.75 20.00 3.13
CA VAL A 41 5.56 21.41 3.52
C VAL A 41 5.50 21.56 5.04
N GLY A 42 4.98 20.55 5.74
CA GLY A 42 4.94 20.46 7.19
C GLY A 42 3.67 19.80 7.74
N ARG A 43 3.43 19.97 9.05
CA ARG A 43 2.19 19.50 9.70
C ARG A 43 0.99 20.33 9.22
N PHE A 44 -0.13 19.66 9.02
CA PHE A 44 -1.39 20.27 8.56
C PHE A 44 -2.62 19.66 9.23
N THR A 45 -3.73 20.39 9.13
CA THR A 45 -5.08 19.92 9.45
C THR A 45 -5.97 19.94 8.21
N PHE A 46 -6.95 19.05 8.15
CA PHE A 46 -8.08 19.08 7.24
C PHE A 46 -9.37 19.44 7.97
N LEU A 47 -10.18 20.28 7.34
CA LEU A 47 -11.57 20.53 7.70
C LEU A 47 -12.40 20.57 6.42
N GLY A 48 -13.53 19.88 6.40
CA GLY A 48 -14.31 19.76 5.18
C GLY A 48 -15.66 19.11 5.38
N GLN A 49 -16.31 18.79 4.25
CA GLN A 49 -17.62 18.19 4.19
C GLN A 49 -17.65 17.10 3.12
N TYR A 50 -18.58 16.18 3.27
CA TYR A 50 -18.90 15.16 2.28
C TYR A 50 -20.42 14.99 2.17
N ASP A 51 -20.89 14.56 1.01
CA ASP A 51 -22.31 14.28 0.77
C ASP A 51 -22.57 12.82 0.37
N GLU A 52 -23.85 12.48 0.26
CA GLU A 52 -24.33 11.15 -0.16
C GLU A 52 -23.99 10.82 -1.62
N ALA A 53 -23.79 11.83 -2.46
CA ALA A 53 -23.39 11.66 -3.85
C ALA A 53 -21.89 11.36 -4.00
N GLY A 54 -21.13 11.37 -2.90
CA GLY A 54 -19.71 11.06 -2.90
C GLY A 54 -18.82 12.29 -3.10
N ASN A 55 -19.37 13.50 -3.17
CA ASN A 55 -18.57 14.71 -3.28
C ASN A 55 -17.86 14.96 -1.95
N VAL A 56 -16.59 15.34 -2.02
CA VAL A 56 -15.78 15.67 -0.84
C VAL A 56 -15.06 16.99 -1.08
N VAL A 57 -15.22 17.93 -0.15
CA VAL A 57 -14.50 19.21 -0.15
C VAL A 57 -13.74 19.35 1.14
N LEU A 58 -12.41 19.47 1.06
CA LEU A 58 -11.53 19.66 2.22
C LEU A 58 -10.73 20.94 2.08
N VAL A 59 -10.48 21.60 3.20
CA VAL A 59 -9.53 22.69 3.32
C VAL A 59 -8.36 22.21 4.16
N LYS A 60 -7.18 22.15 3.53
CA LYS A 60 -5.92 21.89 4.20
C LYS A 60 -5.35 23.20 4.73
N LYS A 61 -4.97 23.22 6.00
CA LYS A 61 -4.31 24.37 6.63
C LYS A 61 -3.02 23.95 7.28
N TYR A 62 -1.94 24.63 6.92
CA TYR A 62 -0.68 24.56 7.66
C TYR A 62 -0.68 25.64 8.76
N ALA A 63 -0.09 25.34 9.91
CA ALA A 63 0.02 26.29 11.01
C ALA A 63 0.69 27.60 10.53
N GLY A 64 -0.05 28.72 10.60
CA GLY A 64 0.44 30.04 10.22
C GLY A 64 0.70 30.28 8.73
N LYS A 65 0.24 29.41 7.80
CA LYS A 65 0.45 29.58 6.35
C LYS A 65 -0.86 29.56 5.54
N HIS A 66 -0.71 29.51 4.22
CA HIS A 66 -1.81 29.46 3.25
C HIS A 66 -2.67 28.20 3.40
N GLN A 67 -3.92 28.31 2.92
CA GLN A 67 -4.87 27.22 2.84
C GLN A 67 -4.83 26.60 1.43
N VAL A 68 -5.08 25.30 1.35
CA VAL A 68 -5.18 24.57 0.08
C VAL A 68 -6.55 23.92 0.02
N LEU A 69 -7.30 24.18 -1.05
CA LEU A 69 -8.61 23.60 -1.28
C LEU A 69 -8.43 22.24 -1.97
N TYR A 70 -9.16 21.22 -1.53
CA TYR A 70 -9.23 19.91 -2.16
C TYR A 70 -10.69 19.66 -2.53
N ARG A 71 -10.93 19.36 -3.80
CA ARG A 71 -12.24 18.93 -4.32
C ARG A 71 -12.08 17.56 -4.95
N GLY A 72 -12.75 16.57 -4.39
CA GLY A 72 -12.67 15.20 -4.87
C GLY A 72 -14.02 14.49 -4.85
N GLN A 73 -13.97 13.29 -5.41
CA GLN A 73 -15.08 12.39 -5.54
C GLN A 73 -14.66 11.04 -4.97
N TYR A 74 -15.56 10.44 -4.19
CA TYR A 74 -15.44 9.07 -3.73
C TYR A 74 -15.76 8.10 -4.88
N ASP A 75 -14.88 7.12 -5.10
CA ASP A 75 -15.00 6.14 -6.19
C ASP A 75 -15.99 4.99 -5.89
N GLY A 76 -16.45 4.86 -4.64
CA GLY A 76 -17.28 3.74 -4.19
C GLY A 76 -16.47 2.58 -3.60
N GLU A 77 -15.17 2.50 -3.90
CA GLU A 77 -14.27 1.39 -3.56
C GLU A 77 -13.28 1.74 -2.43
N GLY A 78 -13.20 3.01 -2.05
CA GLY A 78 -12.40 3.47 -0.91
C GLY A 78 -11.56 4.70 -1.20
N THR A 79 -11.40 5.10 -2.46
CA THR A 79 -10.54 6.23 -2.82
C THR A 79 -11.34 7.51 -2.96
N ILE A 80 -10.85 8.59 -2.36
CA ILE A 80 -11.25 9.96 -2.69
C ILE A 80 -10.18 10.52 -3.62
N ALA A 81 -10.53 10.77 -4.87
CA ALA A 81 -9.62 11.34 -5.85
C ALA A 81 -10.16 12.64 -6.42
N GLY A 82 -9.28 13.54 -6.81
CA GLY A 82 -9.71 14.84 -7.32
C GLY A 82 -8.56 15.81 -7.55
N ARG A 83 -8.85 17.10 -7.39
CA ARG A 83 -7.86 18.18 -7.55
C ARG A 83 -7.74 19.03 -6.31
N TRP A 84 -6.51 19.38 -6.00
CA TRP A 84 -6.21 20.44 -5.04
C TRP A 84 -5.98 21.76 -5.79
N SER A 85 -6.19 22.89 -5.12
CA SER A 85 -5.84 24.22 -5.62
C SER A 85 -5.44 25.20 -4.51
N ILE A 86 -4.58 26.15 -4.86
CA ILE A 86 -4.30 27.36 -4.09
C ILE A 86 -4.69 28.53 -4.96
N LEU A 87 -5.83 29.15 -4.63
CA LEU A 87 -6.48 30.14 -5.51
C LEU A 87 -6.60 29.57 -6.94
N ASP A 88 -6.51 30.44 -7.95
CA ASP A 88 -6.51 30.06 -9.37
C ASP A 88 -5.10 29.92 -9.96
N LEU A 89 -4.08 29.89 -9.10
CA LEU A 89 -2.69 29.88 -9.54
C LEU A 89 -2.17 28.45 -9.67
N TRP A 90 -2.29 27.66 -8.61
CA TRP A 90 -1.65 26.35 -8.52
C TRP A 90 -2.70 25.27 -8.30
N THR A 91 -2.54 24.14 -9.00
CA THR A 91 -3.44 23.00 -8.90
C THR A 91 -2.73 21.71 -9.30
N GLY A 92 -3.20 20.59 -8.78
CA GLY A 92 -2.78 19.27 -9.21
C GLY A 92 -3.73 18.18 -8.74
N PRO A 93 -3.54 16.93 -9.21
CA PRO A 93 -4.34 15.82 -8.76
C PRO A 93 -3.96 15.40 -7.33
N PHE A 94 -4.88 14.71 -6.67
CA PHE A 94 -4.63 14.02 -5.41
C PHE A 94 -5.41 12.71 -5.35
N ALA A 95 -4.98 11.81 -4.48
CA ALA A 95 -5.74 10.63 -4.09
C ALA A 95 -5.52 10.33 -2.61
N LEU A 96 -6.61 10.03 -1.89
CA LEU A 96 -6.63 9.61 -0.50
C LEU A 96 -7.37 8.28 -0.41
N ARG A 97 -6.84 7.32 0.36
CA ARG A 97 -7.50 6.02 0.60
C ARG A 97 -7.26 5.55 2.04
N PRO A 98 -8.17 4.75 2.62
CA PRO A 98 -7.97 4.14 3.93
C PRO A 98 -6.67 3.34 3.98
N ASP A 99 -6.03 3.35 5.15
CA ASP A 99 -4.90 2.48 5.42
C ASP A 99 -5.35 1.26 6.23
N HIS A 100 -5.52 0.14 5.55
CA HIS A 100 -5.90 -1.13 6.17
C HIS A 100 -4.74 -1.85 6.87
N SER A 101 -3.51 -1.31 6.80
CA SER A 101 -2.34 -1.96 7.40
C SER A 101 -2.31 -1.92 8.93
N ALA A 102 -3.11 -1.05 9.58
CA ALA A 102 -3.16 -0.91 11.03
C ALA A 102 -4.06 -1.95 11.75
N GLN A 103 -4.61 -2.95 11.05
CA GLN A 103 -5.50 -3.97 11.64
C GLN A 103 -4.88 -5.38 11.73
N VAL A 104 -3.57 -5.52 11.52
CA VAL A 104 -2.88 -6.83 11.53
C VAL A 104 -1.83 -6.89 12.64
N GLU A 105 -2.26 -6.77 13.89
CA GLU A 105 -1.45 -7.07 15.07
C GLU A 105 -2.35 -7.76 16.11
N ASP A 106 -2.82 -8.97 15.80
CA ASP A 106 -3.33 -9.97 16.76
C ASP A 106 -3.63 -11.27 15.98
N ILE A 107 -2.58 -11.96 15.53
CA ILE A 107 -2.68 -13.40 15.26
C ILE A 107 -1.62 -14.03 16.14
N GLU A 108 -2.05 -14.55 17.30
CA GLU A 108 -1.18 -15.30 18.18
C GLU A 108 -0.52 -16.44 17.40
N ALA A 109 0.80 -16.52 17.49
CA ALA A 109 1.56 -17.62 16.93
C ALA A 109 1.08 -18.94 17.57
N VAL A 110 0.41 -19.78 16.78
CA VAL A 110 0.25 -21.20 17.13
C VAL A 110 1.65 -21.81 17.12
N GLU A 111 2.23 -21.95 18.30
CA GLU A 111 3.50 -22.62 18.52
C GLU A 111 3.31 -24.13 18.24
N ILE A 112 3.66 -24.58 17.03
CA ILE A 112 3.66 -26.02 16.70
C ILE A 112 4.84 -26.66 17.42
N LEU A 113 4.57 -27.33 18.53
CA LEU A 113 5.54 -28.18 19.21
C LEU A 113 5.86 -29.42 18.34
N PRO A 114 7.13 -29.77 18.10
CA PRO A 114 7.47 -31.05 17.49
C PRO A 114 7.33 -32.18 18.53
N GLY A 115 6.21 -32.90 18.45
CA GLY A 115 5.99 -34.15 19.17
C GLY A 115 6.78 -35.31 18.54
N SER A 116 7.61 -35.94 19.36
CA SER A 116 8.60 -36.97 19.04
C SER A 116 8.01 -38.38 18.84
N SER A 117 8.70 -39.15 17.99
CA SER A 117 8.96 -40.61 18.06
C SER A 117 7.87 -41.62 17.67
N GLY A 118 8.24 -42.48 16.71
CA GLY A 118 8.14 -43.93 16.92
C GLY A 118 7.20 -44.71 16.01
N HIS A 119 7.62 -45.01 14.79
CA HIS A 119 7.25 -46.29 14.16
C HIS A 119 8.38 -46.82 13.28
N ARG A 120 8.83 -48.04 13.60
CA ARG A 120 9.87 -48.83 12.93
C ARG A 120 9.25 -50.15 12.49
N GLU A 121 9.75 -50.63 11.34
CA GLU A 121 9.54 -51.94 10.68
C GLU A 121 8.15 -52.12 10.01
N GLU A 122 8.01 -52.64 8.79
CA GLU A 122 8.78 -53.70 8.09
C GLU A 122 8.48 -53.69 6.56
N MET A 123 9.29 -54.46 5.79
CA MET A 123 9.08 -54.97 4.41
C MET A 123 9.50 -54.01 3.27
N ASP A 124 10.34 -54.36 2.29
CA ASP A 124 10.33 -55.59 1.47
C ASP A 124 11.72 -56.01 0.93
N ARG A 125 11.87 -57.33 0.78
CA ARG A 125 12.89 -57.99 -0.06
C ARG A 125 12.33 -58.24 -1.46
N ALA A 126 13.14 -57.94 -2.48
CA ALA A 126 13.23 -58.50 -3.85
C ALA A 126 13.43 -57.34 -4.83
N GLY A 127 14.35 -57.31 -5.79
CA GLY A 127 15.23 -58.31 -6.38
C GLY A 127 15.60 -57.80 -7.77
N LEU A 128 16.90 -57.81 -8.09
CA LEU A 128 17.50 -57.98 -9.42
C LEU A 128 17.21 -56.96 -10.54
N GLY A 129 18.28 -56.30 -11.00
CA GLY A 129 18.68 -56.45 -12.41
C GLY A 129 18.89 -55.18 -13.24
N ALA A 130 20.12 -55.09 -13.75
CA ALA A 130 20.54 -54.54 -15.05
C ALA A 130 20.71 -53.02 -15.23
N ASP A 131 21.99 -52.62 -15.19
CA ASP A 131 22.75 -52.02 -16.30
C ASP A 131 21.97 -51.30 -17.41
N ARG A 132 22.26 -50.00 -17.60
CA ARG A 132 22.89 -49.44 -18.81
C ARG A 132 22.91 -47.90 -18.79
N GLU A 133 24.11 -47.35 -18.89
CA GLU A 133 24.37 -45.99 -19.39
C GLU A 133 24.03 -45.90 -20.89
N PRO A 134 23.70 -44.70 -21.39
CA PRO A 134 24.61 -44.17 -22.40
C PRO A 134 24.95 -42.69 -22.24
N VAL A 135 26.21 -42.43 -22.57
CA VAL A 135 26.91 -41.15 -22.65
C VAL A 135 26.34 -40.26 -23.77
N VAL A 136 26.16 -38.97 -23.48
CA VAL A 136 25.84 -37.94 -24.48
C VAL A 136 27.13 -37.38 -25.08
N ALA A 137 27.15 -37.30 -26.40
CA ALA A 137 28.26 -36.81 -27.22
C ALA A 137 28.14 -35.30 -27.52
N GLY A 138 29.31 -34.63 -27.53
CA GLY A 138 29.72 -33.79 -28.66
C GLY A 138 29.68 -32.26 -28.49
N GLY A 139 30.85 -31.63 -28.65
CA GLY A 139 30.99 -30.22 -29.02
C GLY A 139 32.37 -29.61 -28.70
N PRO A 140 33.31 -29.51 -29.66
CA PRO A 140 34.70 -29.12 -29.42
C PRO A 140 35.01 -27.65 -29.77
N GLY A 141 36.17 -27.18 -29.29
CA GLY A 141 37.01 -26.24 -30.05
C GLY A 141 37.31 -24.91 -29.37
N GLN A 142 38.35 -24.87 -28.55
CA GLN A 142 38.98 -23.64 -28.08
C GLN A 142 40.20 -23.36 -28.97
N LEU A 143 40.25 -22.18 -29.59
CA LEU A 143 41.40 -21.64 -30.31
C LEU A 143 42.52 -21.29 -29.32
N THR A 144 43.76 -21.58 -29.70
CA THR A 144 44.95 -20.88 -29.20
C THR A 144 45.88 -20.54 -30.36
N ASP A 145 46.25 -19.27 -30.43
CA ASP A 145 47.27 -18.65 -31.29
C ASP A 145 48.68 -19.19 -31.02
N ALA A 146 49.44 -19.38 -32.10
CA ALA A 146 50.89 -19.11 -32.22
C ALA A 146 51.31 -19.15 -33.70
#